data_AF-A0A0B8PAN1-F1
#
_entry.id   AF-A0A0B8PAN1-F1
#
_cell.length_a   1.000
_cell.length_b   1.000
_cell.length_c   1.000
_cell.angle_alpha   90.00
_cell.angle_beta   90.00
_cell.angle_gamma   90.00
#
_symmetry.space_group_name_H-M   'P 1'
#
loop_
_entity.id
_entity.type
_entity.pdbx_description
1 polymer ?
#
loop_
_entity_poly.entity_id
_entity_poly.type
_entity_poly.pdbx_seq_one_letter_code
_entity_poly.pdbx_strand_id
1 'polypeptide(L)'
;MKKSKLAEGVTVVDSRIFVHYYRDTVDGRVMLGKGGNHFSFNNQVEPMFNQQTKYLGLLKNSFDNLFPHIGREQISSNWTGGSDRSTTGFPFFGNIKGQNNVFYGLGYSGNGVAQTRIGGKILSSMVLGEDNQYSNCSLTGGPRGHFPPEPVRWLGAMMVRDAVRRKESAEDKEQKPFVIDKILAKLAGPAGKADKV
;
A
#
# COMPACT_ATOMS: atom_id res chain seq x y z
N MET A 1 -13.83 -9.77 -25.11
CA MET A 1 -14.26 -9.08 -23.88
C MET A 1 -15.69 -9.46 -23.50
N LYS A 2 -15.86 -10.58 -22.78
CA LYS A 2 -17.10 -10.83 -22.03
C LYS A 2 -17.19 -9.76 -20.93
N LYS A 3 -18.29 -8.99 -20.91
CA LYS A 3 -18.56 -8.06 -19.79
C LYS A 3 -18.61 -8.86 -18.49
N SER A 4 -17.76 -8.49 -17.55
CA SER A 4 -17.77 -8.99 -16.18
C SER A 4 -19.15 -8.79 -15.56
N LYS A 5 -19.69 -9.80 -14.84
CA LYS A 5 -20.94 -9.69 -14.05
C LYS A 5 -20.72 -9.05 -12.67
N LEU A 6 -19.55 -8.46 -12.41
CA LEU A 6 -19.30 -7.70 -11.18
C LEU A 6 -20.24 -6.48 -11.15
N ALA A 7 -20.75 -6.14 -9.95
CA ALA A 7 -21.51 -4.91 -9.78
C ALA A 7 -20.63 -3.71 -10.19
N GLU A 8 -21.16 -2.85 -11.07
CA GLU A 8 -20.39 -1.77 -11.68
C GLU A 8 -19.80 -0.82 -10.63
N GLY A 9 -18.52 -0.51 -10.76
CA GLY A 9 -17.80 0.46 -9.93
C GLY A 9 -17.43 -0.03 -8.53
N VAL A 10 -17.65 -1.30 -8.18
CA VAL A 10 -17.32 -1.82 -6.85
C VAL A 10 -15.84 -2.15 -6.75
N THR A 11 -15.19 -1.62 -5.71
CA THR A 11 -13.83 -2.02 -5.33
C THR A 11 -13.90 -3.11 -4.26
N VAL A 12 -13.21 -4.22 -4.51
CA VAL A 12 -13.06 -5.31 -3.54
C VAL A 12 -11.62 -5.34 -3.06
N VAL A 13 -11.44 -5.52 -1.76
CA VAL A 13 -10.15 -5.74 -1.12
C VAL A 13 -10.27 -6.90 -0.14
N ASP A 14 -9.28 -7.79 -0.12
CA ASP A 14 -9.26 -8.91 0.83
C ASP A 14 -8.67 -8.51 2.21
N SER A 15 -8.70 -9.45 3.16
CA SER A 15 -8.23 -9.23 4.55
C SER A 15 -6.78 -9.70 4.80
N ARG A 16 -5.99 -9.83 3.72
CA ARG A 16 -4.58 -10.22 3.79
C ARG A 16 -3.71 -9.09 4.32
N ILE A 17 -2.45 -9.39 4.67
CA ILE A 17 -1.47 -8.33 4.97
C ILE A 17 -1.03 -7.70 3.66
N PHE A 18 -0.70 -8.53 2.67
CA PHE A 18 -0.43 -8.09 1.32
C PHE A 18 -1.67 -8.26 0.47
N VAL A 19 -2.57 -7.30 0.64
CA VAL A 19 -3.92 -7.32 0.05
C VAL A 19 -3.90 -7.56 -1.45
N HIS A 20 -4.86 -8.36 -1.91
CA HIS A 20 -5.34 -8.24 -3.28
C HIS A 20 -6.49 -7.24 -3.30
N TYR A 21 -6.48 -6.38 -4.30
CA TYR A 21 -7.58 -5.49 -4.57
C TYR A 21 -7.90 -5.55 -6.05
N TYR A 22 -9.19 -5.49 -6.37
CA TYR A 22 -9.63 -5.42 -7.75
C TYR A 22 -10.88 -4.57 -7.88
N ARG A 23 -11.05 -4.05 -9.08
CA ARG A 23 -12.24 -3.31 -9.51
C ARG A 23 -12.38 -3.41 -11.01
N ASP A 24 -13.60 -3.21 -11.48
CA ASP A 24 -13.86 -2.91 -12.86
C ASP A 24 -13.43 -1.47 -13.23
N THR A 25 -13.29 -1.28 -14.53
CA THR A 25 -13.03 0.00 -15.18
C THR A 25 -14.25 0.37 -16.02
N VAL A 26 -14.41 1.67 -16.33
CA VAL A 26 -15.57 2.17 -17.09
C VAL A 26 -15.72 1.52 -18.47
N ASP A 27 -14.63 1.02 -19.05
CA ASP A 27 -14.60 0.31 -20.33
C ASP A 27 -14.70 -1.23 -20.20
N GLY A 28 -15.05 -1.72 -19.01
CA GLY A 28 -15.36 -3.14 -18.78
C GLY A 28 -14.15 -4.05 -18.56
N ARG A 29 -12.94 -3.50 -18.41
CA ARG A 29 -11.76 -4.28 -17.99
C ARG A 29 -11.72 -4.46 -16.48
N VAL A 30 -10.99 -5.47 -16.01
CA VAL A 30 -10.70 -5.70 -14.59
C VAL A 30 -9.28 -5.24 -14.28
N MET A 31 -9.14 -4.39 -13.26
CA MET A 31 -7.85 -4.06 -12.66
C MET A 31 -7.65 -4.94 -11.43
N LEU A 32 -6.54 -5.66 -11.35
CA LEU A 32 -6.12 -6.45 -10.18
C LEU A 32 -4.75 -5.96 -9.72
N GLY A 33 -4.63 -5.65 -8.44
CA GLY A 33 -3.37 -5.26 -7.81
C GLY A 33 -3.07 -6.06 -6.56
N LYS A 34 -1.79 -6.07 -6.19
CA LYS A 34 -1.27 -6.68 -4.96
C LYS A 34 -0.18 -5.81 -4.33
N GLY A 35 -0.25 -5.60 -3.02
CA GLY A 35 0.80 -4.91 -2.25
C GLY A 35 1.97 -5.80 -1.82
N GLY A 36 3.01 -5.18 -1.24
CA GLY A 36 4.02 -5.91 -0.44
C GLY A 36 5.15 -6.61 -1.18
N ASN A 37 5.48 -6.18 -2.39
CA ASN A 37 6.42 -6.91 -3.25
C ASN A 37 7.90 -6.57 -3.00
N HIS A 38 8.26 -5.29 -2.88
CA HIS A 38 9.64 -4.83 -2.78
C HIS A 38 9.77 -3.67 -1.79
N PHE A 39 10.88 -3.62 -1.04
CA PHE A 39 11.26 -2.47 -0.23
C PHE A 39 12.68 -2.06 -0.60
N SER A 40 12.84 -0.77 -0.89
CA SER A 40 14.11 -0.21 -1.32
C SER A 40 15.06 0.03 -0.16
N PHE A 41 16.32 -0.28 -0.40
CA PHE A 41 17.42 0.07 0.49
C PHE A 41 17.63 1.59 0.47
N ASN A 42 17.97 2.19 1.62
CA ASN A 42 18.28 3.62 1.75
C ASN A 42 17.19 4.58 1.21
N ASN A 43 15.91 4.20 1.24
CA ASN A 43 14.79 5.00 0.71
C ASN A 43 14.94 5.39 -0.77
N GLN A 44 15.71 4.62 -1.54
CA GLN A 44 15.89 4.87 -2.97
C GLN A 44 14.56 4.71 -3.71
N VAL A 45 14.24 5.67 -4.58
CA VAL A 45 13.13 5.51 -5.53
C VAL A 45 13.65 4.72 -6.71
N GLU A 46 13.61 3.40 -6.60
CA GLU A 46 14.15 2.51 -7.63
C GLU A 46 13.35 2.60 -8.94
N PRO A 47 14.01 2.52 -10.12
CA PRO A 47 13.35 2.59 -11.43
C PRO A 47 12.22 1.56 -11.60
N MET A 48 12.29 0.42 -10.90
CA MET A 48 11.28 -0.63 -10.97
C MET A 48 9.89 -0.14 -10.56
N PHE A 49 9.78 0.91 -9.74
CA PHE A 49 8.49 1.46 -9.30
C PHE A 49 7.74 2.23 -10.39
N ASN A 50 8.34 2.46 -11.56
CA ASN A 50 7.70 3.09 -12.72
C ASN A 50 7.83 2.22 -13.98
N GLN A 51 8.01 0.90 -13.80
CA GLN A 51 8.20 -0.05 -14.89
C GLN A 51 7.17 -1.17 -14.87
N GLN A 52 7.16 -1.94 -15.96
CA GLN A 52 6.41 -3.17 -16.07
C GLN A 52 6.72 -4.12 -14.89
N THR A 53 5.69 -4.79 -14.36
CA THR A 53 5.87 -5.57 -13.14
C THR A 53 6.61 -6.89 -13.41
N LYS A 54 7.64 -7.15 -12.59
CA LYS A 54 8.31 -8.46 -12.54
C LYS A 54 7.46 -9.53 -11.85
N TYR A 55 6.36 -9.12 -11.21
CA TYR A 55 5.46 -9.99 -10.45
C TYR A 55 4.25 -10.47 -11.26
N LEU A 56 4.29 -10.35 -12.59
CA LEU A 56 3.17 -10.67 -13.46
C LEU A 56 2.70 -12.12 -13.32
N GLY A 57 3.62 -13.07 -13.13
CA GLY A 57 3.29 -14.47 -12.89
C GLY A 57 2.47 -14.67 -11.61
N LEU A 58 2.81 -13.96 -10.53
CA LEU A 58 2.04 -14.01 -9.28
C LEU A 58 0.63 -13.44 -9.49
N LEU A 59 0.51 -12.29 -10.15
CA LEU A 59 -0.79 -11.67 -10.43
C LEU A 59 -1.66 -12.55 -11.33
N LYS A 60 -1.07 -13.24 -12.32
CA LYS A 60 -1.77 -14.21 -13.17
C LYS A 60 -2.32 -15.40 -12.38
N ASN A 61 -1.60 -15.87 -11.38
CA ASN A 61 -2.07 -16.95 -10.51
C ASN A 61 -3.20 -16.47 -9.60
N SER A 62 -3.04 -15.28 -8.99
CA SER A 62 -4.10 -14.68 -8.18
C SER A 62 -5.37 -14.41 -9.00
N PHE A 63 -5.22 -13.98 -10.26
CA PHE A 63 -6.34 -13.74 -11.16
C PHE A 63 -7.15 -15.01 -11.42
N ASP A 64 -6.48 -16.12 -11.76
CA ASP A 64 -7.17 -17.40 -12.02
C ASP A 64 -7.91 -17.91 -10.79
N ASN A 65 -7.32 -17.76 -9.61
CA ASN A 65 -7.94 -18.16 -8.35
C ASN A 65 -9.17 -17.31 -8.01
N LEU A 66 -9.10 -16.01 -8.26
CA LEU A 66 -10.20 -15.07 -7.96
C LEU A 66 -11.31 -15.12 -9.02
N PHE A 67 -10.96 -15.41 -10.28
CA PHE A 67 -11.86 -15.35 -11.42
C PHE A 67 -11.77 -16.61 -12.30
N PRO A 68 -12.06 -17.80 -11.77
CA PRO A 68 -11.86 -19.07 -12.50
C PRO A 68 -12.69 -19.19 -13.79
N HIS A 69 -13.75 -18.40 -13.92
CA HIS A 69 -14.64 -18.39 -15.09
C HIS A 69 -14.35 -17.25 -16.08
N ILE A 70 -13.44 -16.33 -15.73
CA ILE A 70 -12.98 -15.28 -16.64
C ILE A 70 -11.72 -15.80 -17.32
N GLY A 71 -11.85 -16.20 -18.58
CA GLY A 71 -10.69 -16.60 -19.37
C GLY A 71 -9.63 -15.49 -19.36
N ARG A 72 -8.35 -15.87 -19.34
CA ARG A 72 -7.23 -14.94 -19.49
C ARG A 72 -7.26 -14.33 -20.91
N GLU A 73 -8.06 -13.30 -21.10
CA GLU A 73 -7.91 -12.42 -22.25
C GLU A 73 -6.54 -11.71 -22.19
N GLN A 74 -6.14 -11.08 -23.28
CA GLN A 74 -4.84 -10.40 -23.39
C GLN A 74 -4.66 -9.39 -22.25
N ILE A 75 -3.55 -9.49 -21.51
CA ILE A 75 -3.21 -8.49 -20.48
C ILE A 75 -2.96 -7.17 -21.18
N SER A 76 -3.90 -6.23 -21.02
CA SER A 76 -3.84 -4.93 -21.67
C SER A 76 -2.64 -4.08 -21.20
N SER A 77 -2.33 -4.14 -19.91
CA SER A 77 -1.24 -3.40 -19.28
C SER A 77 -0.86 -4.01 -17.93
N ASN A 78 0.36 -3.75 -17.48
CA ASN A 78 0.81 -4.08 -16.13
C ASN A 78 1.95 -3.14 -15.73
N TRP A 79 1.99 -2.76 -14.46
CA TRP A 79 2.95 -1.79 -13.92
C TRP A 79 3.23 -2.06 -12.44
N THR A 80 4.24 -1.38 -11.92
CA THR A 80 4.50 -1.28 -10.47
C THR A 80 4.32 0.18 -10.06
N GLY A 81 4.03 0.43 -8.80
CA GLY A 81 3.99 1.76 -8.20
C GLY A 81 4.67 1.76 -6.84
N GLY A 82 5.41 2.81 -6.54
CA GLY A 82 6.00 3.02 -5.22
C GLY A 82 4.97 3.56 -4.23
N SER A 83 5.04 3.11 -2.98
CA SER A 83 4.30 3.70 -1.86
C SER A 83 5.27 3.97 -0.72
N ASP A 84 5.09 5.07 -0.01
CA ASP A 84 5.83 5.35 1.20
C ASP A 84 5.27 4.58 2.40
N ARG A 85 5.95 4.72 3.54
CA ARG A 85 5.49 4.25 4.84
C ARG A 85 5.90 5.24 5.92
N SER A 86 4.96 5.64 6.75
CA SER A 86 5.25 6.33 8.02
C SER A 86 5.31 5.33 9.18
N THR A 87 5.97 5.71 10.27
CA THR A 87 6.05 4.88 11.48
C THR A 87 4.70 4.65 12.16
N THR A 88 3.75 5.57 11.95
CA THR A 88 2.39 5.49 12.50
C THR A 88 1.37 4.88 11.54
N GLY A 89 1.71 4.78 10.25
CA GLY A 89 0.78 4.41 9.19
C GLY A 89 -0.22 5.49 8.77
N PHE A 90 -0.13 6.68 9.35
CA PHE A 90 -0.92 7.85 9.00
C PHE A 90 -0.06 8.90 8.28
N PRO A 91 -0.67 9.74 7.42
CA PRO A 91 0.02 10.89 6.84
C PRO A 91 0.35 11.92 7.92
N PHE A 92 1.38 12.70 7.67
CA PHE A 92 1.82 13.80 8.52
C PHE A 92 2.17 15.02 7.68
N PHE A 93 1.97 16.19 8.26
CA PHE A 93 2.09 17.48 7.60
C PHE A 93 3.00 18.39 8.41
N GLY A 94 3.77 19.21 7.72
CA GLY A 94 4.75 20.10 8.33
C GLY A 94 5.33 21.10 7.34
N ASN A 95 6.23 21.94 7.83
CA ASN A 95 7.11 22.78 7.04
C ASN A 95 8.56 22.33 7.19
N ILE A 96 9.39 22.56 6.18
CA ILE A 96 10.81 22.23 6.24
C ILE A 96 11.49 23.18 7.23
N LYS A 97 12.24 22.62 8.19
CA LYS A 97 12.97 23.41 9.20
C LYS A 97 13.92 24.39 8.50
N GLY A 98 13.80 25.67 8.82
CA GLY A 98 14.59 26.75 8.20
C GLY A 98 14.05 27.25 6.86
N GLN A 99 12.93 26.69 6.35
CA GLN A 99 12.26 27.14 5.12
C GLN A 99 10.76 27.31 5.38
N ASN A 100 10.38 28.49 5.89
CA ASN A 100 9.01 28.77 6.34
C ASN A 100 7.97 28.78 5.22
N ASN A 101 8.39 28.83 3.96
CA ASN A 101 7.55 28.82 2.77
C ASN A 101 7.46 27.46 2.07
N VAL A 102 8.05 26.39 2.64
CA VAL A 102 8.01 25.04 2.06
C VAL A 102 7.27 24.10 2.99
N PHE A 103 6.07 23.71 2.57
CA PHE A 103 5.18 22.80 3.28
C PHE A 103 5.15 21.43 2.61
N TYR A 104 4.96 20.38 3.39
CA TYR A 104 4.88 19.01 2.91
C TYR A 104 3.75 18.24 3.57
N GLY A 105 3.20 17.28 2.82
CA GLY A 105 2.32 16.23 3.32
C GLY A 105 2.85 14.89 2.85
N LEU A 106 3.35 14.07 3.75
CA LEU A 106 4.02 12.80 3.47
C LEU A 106 3.47 11.69 4.37
N GLY A 107 3.88 10.44 4.19
CA GLY A 107 3.54 9.33 5.08
C GLY A 107 2.20 8.66 4.81
N TYR A 108 1.62 8.84 3.62
CA TYR A 108 0.28 8.32 3.27
C TYR A 108 0.18 6.79 3.32
N SER A 109 1.31 6.08 3.35
CA SER A 109 1.37 4.66 3.71
C SER A 109 0.49 3.77 2.84
N GLY A 110 0.36 4.12 1.55
CA GLY A 110 -0.47 3.43 0.56
C GLY A 110 -1.95 3.81 0.55
N ASN A 111 -2.41 4.76 1.38
CA ASN A 111 -3.81 5.17 1.50
C ASN A 111 -4.09 6.60 0.97
N GLY A 112 -3.19 7.10 0.12
CA GLY A 112 -3.17 8.50 -0.31
C GLY A 112 -4.43 8.95 -1.05
N VAL A 113 -5.05 8.11 -1.87
CA VAL A 113 -6.20 8.51 -2.71
C VAL A 113 -7.38 8.99 -1.85
N ALA A 114 -7.73 8.25 -0.80
CA ALA A 114 -8.83 8.65 0.08
C ALA A 114 -8.43 9.83 1.00
N GLN A 115 -7.19 9.84 1.46
CA GLN A 115 -6.70 10.81 2.44
C GLN A 115 -6.27 12.14 1.82
N THR A 116 -6.02 12.22 0.50
CA THR A 116 -5.50 13.42 -0.14
C THR A 116 -6.45 14.61 -0.03
N ARG A 117 -7.77 14.36 0.00
CA ARG A 117 -8.76 15.43 0.16
C ARG A 117 -8.60 16.16 1.50
N ILE A 118 -8.43 15.43 2.60
CA ILE A 118 -8.18 16.05 3.90
C ILE A 118 -6.77 16.66 3.95
N GLY A 119 -5.79 16.00 3.34
CA GLY A 119 -4.43 16.51 3.23
C GLY A 119 -4.33 17.85 2.50
N GLY A 120 -5.11 18.05 1.43
CA GLY A 120 -5.18 19.31 0.71
C GLY A 120 -5.76 20.45 1.56
N LYS A 121 -6.78 20.15 2.38
CA LYS A 121 -7.33 21.13 3.33
C LYS A 121 -6.33 21.51 4.41
N ILE A 122 -5.63 20.52 4.98
CA ILE A 122 -4.57 20.74 5.97
C ILE A 122 -3.47 21.62 5.36
N LEU A 123 -2.93 21.25 4.20
CA LEU A 123 -1.88 22.02 3.54
C LEU A 123 -2.33 23.44 3.18
N SER A 124 -3.56 23.61 2.68
CA SER A 124 -4.10 24.94 2.38
C SER A 124 -4.16 25.82 3.63
N SER A 125 -4.73 25.32 4.73
CA SER A 125 -4.81 26.08 5.98
C SER A 125 -3.44 26.39 6.58
N MET A 126 -2.47 25.47 6.48
CA MET A 126 -1.09 25.72 6.90
C MET A 126 -0.40 26.80 6.06
N VAL A 127 -0.56 26.75 4.74
CA VAL A 127 0.05 27.73 3.81
C VAL A 127 -0.54 29.12 4.01
N LEU A 128 -1.85 29.21 4.23
CA LEU A 128 -2.56 30.48 4.45
C LEU A 128 -2.42 31.02 5.87
N GLY A 129 -1.80 30.27 6.80
CA GLY A 129 -1.68 30.68 8.20
C GLY A 129 -3.02 30.76 8.92
N GLU A 130 -4.00 29.95 8.52
CA GLU A 130 -5.33 29.92 9.14
C GLU A 130 -5.26 29.24 10.51
N ASP A 131 -6.05 29.72 11.47
CA ASP A 131 -6.25 29.07 12.78
C ASP A 131 -7.60 28.33 12.79
N ASN A 132 -7.58 27.03 12.47
CA ASN A 132 -8.79 26.22 12.35
C ASN A 132 -8.54 24.73 12.63
N GLN A 133 -9.59 23.91 12.49
CA GLN A 133 -9.53 22.47 12.77
C GLN A 133 -8.51 21.71 11.91
N TYR A 134 -8.15 22.21 10.73
CA TYR A 134 -7.21 21.54 9.82
C TYR A 134 -5.76 21.88 10.16
N SER A 135 -5.45 23.14 10.44
CA SER A 135 -4.11 23.58 10.87
C SER A 135 -3.77 23.17 12.31
N ASN A 136 -4.77 22.91 13.15
CA ASN A 136 -4.60 22.45 14.54
C ASN A 136 -4.77 20.93 14.73
N CYS A 137 -4.95 20.15 13.65
CA CYS A 137 -5.20 18.72 13.81
C CYS A 137 -3.93 17.95 14.22
N SER A 138 -4.07 16.77 14.82
CA SER A 138 -2.89 16.03 15.29
C SER A 138 -1.93 15.59 14.16
N LEU A 139 -2.36 15.60 12.89
CA LEU A 139 -1.50 15.25 11.76
C LEU A 139 -0.50 16.38 11.40
N THR A 140 -0.70 17.60 11.91
CA THR A 140 0.24 18.72 11.75
C THR A 140 1.28 18.69 12.87
N GLY A 141 2.50 18.34 12.53
CA GLY A 141 3.60 18.15 13.50
C GLY A 141 4.81 17.42 12.94
N GLY A 142 4.80 17.10 11.64
CA GLY A 142 5.87 16.36 11.00
C GLY A 142 5.91 14.87 11.37
N PRO A 143 7.00 14.17 11.01
CA PRO A 143 7.13 12.74 11.28
C PRO A 143 7.21 12.46 12.78
N ARG A 144 6.43 11.50 13.27
CA ARG A 144 6.35 11.13 14.70
C ARG A 144 7.38 10.08 15.15
N GLY A 145 8.30 9.69 14.28
CA GLY A 145 9.33 8.72 14.59
C GLY A 145 10.19 8.39 13.38
N HIS A 146 11.22 7.59 13.63
CA HIS A 146 12.17 7.14 12.62
C HIS A 146 12.20 5.62 12.58
N PHE A 147 12.36 5.08 11.38
CA PHE A 147 12.68 3.65 11.26
C PHE A 147 14.15 3.41 11.66
N PRO A 148 14.53 2.16 11.99
CA PRO A 148 15.92 1.82 12.26
C PRO A 148 16.88 2.25 11.13
N PRO A 149 18.17 2.46 11.43
CA PRO A 149 19.16 2.75 10.39
C PRO A 149 19.37 1.52 9.49
N GLU A 150 19.95 1.77 8.32
CA GLU A 150 20.34 0.71 7.39
C GLU A 150 21.66 0.07 7.84
N PRO A 151 21.85 -1.25 7.65
CA PRO A 151 21.00 -2.19 6.90
C PRO A 151 19.91 -2.89 7.73
N VAL A 152 19.79 -2.58 9.02
CA VAL A 152 18.88 -3.27 9.95
C VAL A 152 17.43 -3.15 9.50
N ARG A 153 17.03 -1.95 9.04
CA ARG A 153 15.68 -1.70 8.52
C ARG A 153 15.37 -2.54 7.30
N TRP A 154 16.23 -2.54 6.29
CA TRP A 154 16.01 -3.32 5.08
C TRP A 154 15.98 -4.82 5.36
N LEU A 155 16.93 -5.34 6.15
CA LEU A 155 16.97 -6.76 6.53
C LEU A 155 15.70 -7.17 7.28
N GLY A 156 15.26 -6.37 8.25
CA GLY A 156 14.01 -6.59 8.97
C GLY A 156 12.78 -6.57 8.04
N ALA A 157 12.71 -5.59 7.13
CA ALA A 157 11.61 -5.47 6.18
C ALA A 157 11.54 -6.67 5.22
N MET A 158 12.68 -7.12 4.66
CA MET A 158 12.75 -8.30 3.81
C MET A 158 12.33 -9.57 4.57
N MET A 159 12.83 -9.75 5.80
CA MET A 159 12.50 -10.90 6.64
C MET A 159 11.01 -11.00 6.94
N VAL A 160 10.40 -9.88 7.38
CA VAL A 160 8.97 -9.81 7.66
C VAL A 160 8.16 -10.01 6.37
N ARG A 161 8.55 -9.35 5.27
CA ARG A 161 7.89 -9.52 3.96
C ARG A 161 7.86 -10.99 3.54
N ASP A 162 9.00 -11.66 3.59
CA ASP A 162 9.10 -13.04 3.11
C ASP A 162 8.37 -14.02 4.03
N ALA A 163 8.33 -13.75 5.33
CA ALA A 163 7.47 -14.48 6.27
C ALA A 163 5.98 -14.31 5.95
N VAL A 164 5.51 -13.09 5.68
CA VAL A 164 4.13 -12.84 5.26
C VAL A 164 3.81 -13.59 3.97
N ARG A 165 4.70 -13.57 2.97
CA ARG A 165 4.50 -14.28 1.69
C ARG A 165 4.41 -15.79 1.87
N ARG A 166 5.29 -16.39 2.68
CA ARG A 166 5.23 -17.83 2.99
C ARG A 166 3.97 -18.20 3.75
N LYS A 167 3.59 -17.38 4.74
CA LYS A 167 2.36 -17.56 5.51
C LYS A 167 1.12 -17.53 4.61
N GLU A 168 0.96 -16.47 3.82
CA GLU A 168 -0.19 -16.32 2.92
C GLU A 168 -0.20 -17.43 1.84
N SER A 169 0.96 -17.83 1.32
CA SER A 169 1.03 -18.94 0.35
C SER A 169 0.65 -20.30 0.96
N ALA A 170 0.93 -20.53 2.24
CA ALA A 170 0.48 -21.73 2.93
C ALA A 170 -1.04 -21.69 3.15
N GLU A 171 -1.57 -20.54 3.56
CA GLU A 171 -3.02 -20.33 3.72
C GLU A 171 -3.79 -20.52 2.40
N ASP A 172 -3.26 -20.01 1.28
CA ASP A 172 -3.81 -20.22 -0.07
C ASP A 172 -3.85 -21.69 -0.51
N LYS A 173 -2.98 -22.53 0.06
CA LYS A 173 -2.90 -23.97 -0.22
C LYS A 173 -3.61 -24.82 0.84
N GLU A 174 -4.36 -24.19 1.75
CA GLU A 174 -4.99 -24.84 2.90
C GLU A 174 -4.00 -25.60 3.80
N GLN A 175 -2.76 -25.12 3.85
CA GLN A 175 -1.67 -25.69 4.66
C GLN A 175 -1.45 -24.86 5.93
N LYS A 176 -0.98 -25.51 6.99
CA LYS A 176 -0.61 -24.82 8.24
C LYS A 176 0.68 -24.02 8.03
N PRO A 177 0.67 -22.68 8.23
CA PRO A 177 1.90 -21.89 8.16
C PRO A 177 2.89 -22.26 9.27
N PHE A 178 4.19 -22.14 8.98
CA PHE A 178 5.23 -22.31 9.98
C PHE A 178 5.06 -21.33 11.15
N VAL A 179 5.37 -21.78 12.36
CA VAL A 179 5.23 -20.97 13.58
C VAL A 179 6.06 -19.69 13.49
N ILE A 180 7.30 -19.79 12.98
CA ILE A 180 8.18 -18.63 12.79
C ILE A 180 7.59 -17.61 11.83
N ASP A 181 6.98 -18.05 10.72
CA ASP A 181 6.35 -17.15 9.75
C ASP A 181 5.14 -16.44 10.36
N LYS A 182 4.35 -17.11 11.21
CA LYS A 182 3.26 -16.48 11.96
C LYS A 182 3.78 -15.42 12.93
N ILE A 183 4.89 -15.68 13.62
CA ILE A 183 5.48 -14.72 14.57
C ILE A 183 6.00 -13.51 13.81
N LEU A 184 6.81 -13.71 12.78
CA LEU A 184 7.37 -12.64 11.97
C LEU A 184 6.29 -11.83 11.24
N ALA A 185 5.23 -12.46 10.74
CA ALA A 185 4.12 -11.77 10.10
C ALA A 185 3.35 -10.83 11.06
N LYS A 186 3.38 -11.06 12.38
CA LYS A 186 2.80 -10.11 13.35
C LYS A 186 3.56 -8.79 13.38
N LEU A 187 4.85 -8.80 13.07
CA LEU A 187 5.69 -7.60 13.00
C LEU A 187 5.39 -6.71 11.80
N ALA A 188 4.64 -7.20 10.81
CA ALA A 188 4.16 -6.38 9.71
C ALA A 188 3.18 -5.28 10.17
N GLY A 189 2.67 -5.38 11.41
CA GLY A 189 1.83 -4.38 12.07
C GLY A 189 0.45 -4.18 11.40
N PRO A 190 -0.52 -3.56 12.09
CA PRO A 190 -1.80 -3.16 11.52
C PRO A 190 -1.60 -1.90 10.70
N ALA A 191 -0.93 -2.08 9.58
CA ALA A 191 -0.58 -1.03 8.67
C ALA A 191 -1.80 -0.71 7.77
N GLY A 192 -2.93 -0.31 8.38
CA GLY A 192 -4.21 -0.04 7.69
C GLY A 192 -5.17 -1.24 7.61
N LYS A 193 -5.27 -2.06 8.66
CA LYS A 193 -6.31 -3.09 8.72
C LYS A 193 -7.64 -2.46 9.13
N ALA A 194 -8.72 -2.79 8.41
CA ALA A 194 -10.03 -2.89 9.02
C ALA A 194 -9.94 -4.00 10.08
N ASP A 195 -10.41 -3.74 11.29
CA ASP A 195 -10.35 -4.70 12.39
C ASP A 195 -10.90 -6.06 11.94
N LYS A 196 -10.12 -7.12 12.18
CA LYS A 196 -10.68 -8.47 12.13
C LYS A 196 -11.53 -8.61 13.38
N VAL A 197 -12.85 -8.49 13.21
CA VAL A 197 -13.85 -8.87 14.21
C VAL A 197 -13.63 -10.34 14.60
#